data_AF-A0A961TM86-F1
#
_entry.id   AF-A0A961TM86-F1
#
_cell.length_a   1.000
_cell.length_b   1.000
_cell.length_c   1.000
_cell.angle_alpha   90.00
_cell.angle_beta   90.00
_cell.angle_gamma   90.00
#
_symmetry.space_group_name_H-M   'P 1'
#
loop_
_entity.id
_entity.type
_entity.pdbx_description
1 polymer ?
#
loop_
_entity_poly.entity_id
_entity_poly.type
_entity_poly.pdbx_seq_one_letter_code
_entity_poly.pdbx_strand_id
1 'polypeptide(L)' 'DRDSNTIEVFVGRVRKKLGIDCIETVRGLGYRLQAPAGDAA' A
#
# COMPACT_ATOMS: atom_id res chain seq x y z
N ASP A 1 -15.24 -2.94 -19.67
CA ASP A 1 -15.27 -1.61 -19.03
C ASP A 1 -15.34 -1.81 -17.53
N ARG A 2 -14.51 -1.09 -16.76
CA ARG A 2 -14.25 -1.25 -15.29
C ARG A 2 -13.25 -2.32 -14.84
N ASP A 3 -12.05 -2.34 -15.41
CA ASP A 3 -10.87 -2.58 -14.56
C ASP A 3 -10.52 -1.26 -13.88
N SER A 4 -11.39 -0.83 -12.95
CA SER A 4 -11.15 0.40 -12.18
C SER A 4 -10.01 0.14 -11.21
N ASN A 5 -8.80 0.46 -11.67
CA ASN A 5 -7.56 0.47 -10.89
C ASN A 5 -7.53 1.60 -9.83
N THR A 6 -8.70 2.08 -9.40
CA THR A 6 -8.86 3.15 -8.41
C THR A 6 -8.14 2.80 -7.11
N ILE A 7 -8.19 1.52 -6.70
CA ILE A 7 -7.49 1.05 -5.51
C ILE A 7 -5.97 1.22 -5.66
N GLU A 8 -5.41 0.86 -6.82
CA GLU A 8 -3.97 1.01 -7.10
C GLU A 8 -3.53 2.47 -7.10
N VAL A 9 -4.37 3.36 -7.65
CA VAL A 9 -4.14 4.81 -7.62
C VAL A 9 -4.13 5.34 -6.18
N PHE A 10 -5.10 4.92 -5.35
CA PHE A 10 -5.15 5.33 -3.95
C PHE A 10 -3.98 4.77 -3.15
N VAL A 11 -3.65 3.49 -3.29
CA VAL A 11 -2.49 2.87 -2.63
C VAL A 11 -1.20 3.60 -3.03
N GLY A 12 -1.03 3.92 -4.31
CA GLY A 12 0.12 4.71 -4.78
C GLY A 12 0.18 6.12 -4.18
N ARG A 13 -0.96 6.80 -4.01
CA ARG A 13 -1.03 8.12 -3.34
C ARG A 13 -0.72 8.01 -1.85
N VAL A 14 -1.23 6.97 -1.18
CA VAL A 14 -0.98 6.75 0.25
C VAL A 14 0.50 6.45 0.50
N ARG A 15 1.13 5.58 -0.29
CA ARG A 15 2.59 5.32 -0.22
C ARG A 15 3.40 6.61 -0.36
N LYS A 16 3.07 7.44 -1.36
CA LYS A 16 3.73 8.75 -1.55
C LYS A 16 3.51 9.70 -0.38
N LYS A 17 2.31 9.69 0.22
CA LYS A 17 1.97 10.58 1.33
C LYS A 17 2.66 10.18 2.64
N LEU A 18 2.80 8.88 2.89
CA LEU A 18 3.44 8.37 4.09
C LEU A 18 4.97 8.45 4.00
N GLY A 19 5.54 8.46 2.79
CA GLY A 19 7.01 8.56 2.60
C GLY A 19 7.77 7.30 3.04
N ILE A 20 7.05 6.25 3.43
CA ILE A 20 7.55 4.95 3.88
C ILE A 20 6.76 3.86 3.16
N ASP A 21 7.42 2.74 2.83
CA ASP A 21 6.74 1.60 2.21
C ASP A 21 6.14 0.67 3.26
N CYS A 22 4.99 1.07 3.80
CA CYS A 22 4.26 0.33 4.83
C CYS A 22 3.08 -0.49 4.29
N ILE A 23 2.80 -0.42 2.97
CA ILE A 23 1.71 -1.17 2.34
C ILE A 23 2.31 -2.27 1.49
N GLU A 24 2.06 -3.52 1.85
CA GLU A 24 2.48 -4.71 1.09
C GLU A 24 1.32 -5.22 0.23
N THR A 25 1.60 -5.56 -1.03
CA THR A 25 0.60 -6.20 -1.91
C THR A 25 0.75 -7.72 -1.81
N VAL A 26 -0.28 -8.40 -1.31
CA VAL A 26 -0.33 -9.86 -1.21
C VAL A 26 -1.19 -10.42 -2.35
N ARG A 27 -0.56 -11.12 -3.29
CA ARG A 27 -1.24 -11.66 -4.47
C ARG A 27 -2.35 -12.62 -4.07
N GLY A 28 -3.56 -12.39 -4.61
CA GLY A 28 -4.75 -13.20 -4.30
C GLY A 28 -5.42 -12.88 -2.97
N LEU A 29 -4.89 -11.94 -2.18
CA LEU A 29 -5.43 -11.54 -0.87
C LEU A 29 -5.70 -10.03 -0.76
N GLY A 30 -4.92 -9.19 -1.43
CA GLY A 30 -5.10 -7.73 -1.43
C GLY A 30 -3.90 -7.00 -0.84
N TYR A 31 -4.13 -6.10 0.10
CA TYR A 31 -3.08 -5.26 0.70
C TYR A 31 -2.99 -5.49 2.21
N ARG A 32 -1.76 -5.49 2.74
CA ARG A 32 -1.46 -5.61 4.16
C ARG A 32 -0.65 -4.41 4.62
N LEU A 33 -0.93 -3.91 5.82
CA LEU A 33 -0.11 -2.88 6.46
C LEU A 33 0.98 -3.55 7.29
N GLN A 34 2.22 -3.11 7.11
CA GLN A 34 3.37 -3.52 7.89
C GLN A 34 3.92 -2.29 8.63
N ALA A 35 4.41 -2.50 9.85
CA ALA A 35 5.12 -1.44 10.57
C ALA A 35 6.33 -0.97 9.73
N PRO A 36 6.55 0.34 9.58
CA PRO A 36 7.76 0.82 8.93
C PRO A 36 8.98 0.29 9.69
N ALA A 37 10.02 -0.09 8.95
CA ALA A 37 11.25 -0.63 9.52
C ALA A 37 11.98 0.32 10.51
N GLY A 38 11.49 1.56 10.70
CA GLY A 38 11.99 2.53 11.67
C GLY A 38 11.22 2.62 13.00
N ASP A 39 10.08 1.93 13.15
CA ASP A 39 9.30 1.91 14.40
C ASP A 39 9.52 0.64 15.25
N ALA A 40 10.45 -0.22 14.82
CA ALA A 40 10.90 -1.35 15.61
C ALA A 40 12.17 -0.96 16.39
N ALA A 41 11.95 -0.31 17.54
CA ALA A 41 12.83 -0.18 18.71
C ALA A 41 14.32 0.14 18.50
#